data_AF-A0A922YPV9-F1
#
_entry.id   AF-A0A922YPV9-F1
#
_cell.length_a   1.000
_cell.length_b   1.000
_cell.length_c   1.000
_cell.angle_alpha   90.00
_cell.angle_beta   90.00
_cell.angle_gamma   90.00
#
_symmetry.space_group_name_H-M   'P 1'
#
loop_
_entity.id
_entity.type
_entity.pdbx_description
1 polymer ?
#
loop_
_entity_poly.entity_id
_entity_poly.type
_entity_poly.pdbx_seq_one_letter_code
_entity_poly.pdbx_strand_id
1 'polypeptide(L)'
;YFAHAGLALAIGIGAMVNALLLLVGLIRRGAYTPTPGWGRFGLQVVAASALLAVFLMAVTTQVNWLDFDGRALSRVGLLTLSILGAVLVYFVSLLLSGLNLRQFVRK
;
A
#
# COMPACT_ATOMS: atom_id res chain seq x y z
N TYR A 1 18.05 18.20 10.71
CA TYR A 1 17.89 16.74 10.56
C TYR A 1 16.55 16.32 9.90
N PHE A 2 15.50 17.16 9.88
CA PHE A 2 14.23 16.85 9.18
C PHE A 2 14.07 17.45 7.77
N ALA A 3 15.07 18.18 7.24
CA ALA A 3 14.91 18.96 6.02
C ALA A 3 14.50 18.13 4.79
N HIS A 4 15.11 16.96 4.58
CA HIS A 4 14.79 16.09 3.45
C HIS A 4 13.52 15.25 3.67
N ALA A 5 13.25 14.82 4.91
CA ALA A 5 12.03 14.11 5.26
C ALA A 5 10.79 15.01 5.14
N GLY A 6 10.91 16.28 5.57
CA GLY A 6 9.85 17.28 5.44
C GLY A 6 9.53 17.61 3.99
N LEU A 7 10.55 17.71 3.13
CA LEU A 7 10.35 17.93 1.70
C LEU A 7 9.63 16.74 1.03
N ALA A 8 10.03 15.50 1.33
CA ALA A 8 9.36 14.32 0.81
C ALA A 8 7.89 14.22 1.27
N LEU A 9 7.64 14.50 2.54
CA LEU A 9 6.29 14.53 3.11
C LEU A 9 5.44 15.64 2.46
N ALA A 10 5.99 16.84 2.27
CA ALA A 10 5.30 17.95 1.64
C ALA A 10 4.91 17.64 0.18
N ILE A 11 5.80 17.01 -0.60
CA ILE A 11 5.50 16.57 -1.97
C ILE A 11 4.38 15.52 -1.95
N GLY A 12 4.45 14.53 -1.06
CA GLY A 12 3.42 13.51 -0.93
C GLY A 12 2.05 14.10 -0.59
N ILE A 13 1.97 14.96 0.42
CA ILE A 13 0.73 15.63 0.82
C ILE A 13 0.22 16.54 -0.31
N GLY A 14 1.10 17.31 -0.96
CA GLY A 14 0.75 18.16 -2.09
C GLY A 14 0.13 17.38 -3.24
N ALA A 15 0.68 16.22 -3.58
CA ALA A 15 0.11 15.32 -4.59
C ALA A 15 -1.28 14.80 -4.20
N MET A 16 -1.47 14.42 -2.93
CA MET A 16 -2.78 13.96 -2.43
C MET A 16 -3.83 15.07 -2.46
N VAL A 17 -3.48 16.29 -2.02
CA VAL A 17 -4.37 17.45 -2.07
C VAL A 17 -4.73 17.79 -3.51
N ASN A 18 -3.76 17.81 -4.42
CA ASN A 18 -4.01 18.07 -5.83
C ASN A 18 -4.95 17.03 -6.46
N ALA A 19 -4.71 15.75 -6.21
CA ALA A 19 -5.58 14.66 -6.70
C ALA A 19 -7.01 14.77 -6.15
N LEU A 20 -7.16 15.12 -4.86
CA LEU A 20 -8.47 15.34 -4.24
C LEU A 20 -9.21 16.54 -4.84
N LEU A 21 -8.53 17.68 -5.00
CA LEU A 21 -9.13 18.88 -5.59
C LEU A 21 -9.57 18.64 -7.04
N LEU A 22 -8.75 17.93 -7.83
CA LEU A 22 -9.12 17.50 -9.17
C LEU A 22 -10.36 16.61 -9.14
N LEU A 23 -10.37 15.54 -8.34
CA LEU A 23 -11.50 14.62 -8.23
C LEU A 23 -12.80 15.37 -7.84
N VAL A 24 -12.73 16.23 -6.83
CA VAL A 24 -13.88 17.06 -6.40
C VAL A 24 -14.32 17.99 -7.53
N GLY A 25 -13.38 18.60 -8.26
CA GLY A 25 -13.67 19.45 -9.41
C GLY A 25 -14.38 18.70 -10.54
N LEU A 26 -13.95 17.47 -10.87
CA LEU A 26 -14.60 16.64 -11.89
C LEU A 26 -16.04 16.26 -11.47
N ILE A 27 -16.24 15.90 -10.21
CA ILE A 27 -17.58 15.55 -9.68
C ILE A 27 -18.50 16.77 -9.71
N ARG A 28 -18.03 17.93 -9.21
CA ARG A 28 -18.83 19.17 -9.19
C ARG A 28 -19.21 19.67 -10.58
N ARG A 29 -18.35 19.45 -11.58
CA ARG A 29 -18.61 19.81 -12.98
C ARG A 29 -19.48 18.77 -13.72
N GLY A 30 -19.87 17.68 -13.07
CA GLY A 30 -20.61 16.59 -13.69
C GLY A 30 -19.82 15.79 -14.74
N ALA A 31 -18.51 16.06 -14.89
CA ALA A 31 -17.63 15.36 -15.82
C ALA A 31 -17.28 13.94 -15.34
N TYR A 32 -17.52 13.64 -14.06
CA TYR A 32 -17.33 12.33 -13.47
C TYR A 32 -18.45 12.00 -12.50
N THR A 33 -19.11 10.85 -12.71
CA THR A 33 -20.09 10.28 -11.78
C THR A 33 -19.50 9.00 -11.17
N PRO A 34 -19.20 8.99 -9.86
CA PRO A 34 -18.63 7.81 -9.23
C PRO A 34 -19.64 6.65 -9.27
N THR A 35 -19.19 5.51 -9.77
CA THR A 35 -19.98 4.28 -9.79
C THR A 35 -20.22 3.76 -8.37
N PRO A 36 -21.33 3.08 -8.09
CA PRO A 36 -21.53 2.44 -6.80
C PRO A 36 -20.45 1.37 -6.55
N GLY A 37 -19.90 1.31 -5.34
CA GLY A 37 -18.91 0.29 -4.93
C GLY A 37 -17.56 0.82 -4.43
N TRP A 38 -17.21 2.09 -4.71
CA TRP A 38 -15.93 2.68 -4.28
C TRP A 38 -15.70 2.65 -2.77
N GLY A 39 -16.74 2.86 -1.96
CA GLY A 39 -16.61 2.81 -0.50
C GLY A 39 -16.19 1.43 0.02
N ARG A 40 -16.84 0.36 -0.49
CA ARG A 40 -16.48 -1.02 -0.14
C ARG A 40 -15.07 -1.35 -0.63
N PHE A 41 -14.73 -0.97 -1.86
CA PHE A 41 -13.38 -1.14 -2.42
C PHE A 41 -12.31 -0.46 -1.55
N GLY A 42 -12.53 0.80 -1.17
CA GLY A 42 -11.62 1.54 -0.30
C GLY A 42 -11.44 0.86 1.06
N LEU A 43 -12.52 0.39 1.69
CA LEU A 43 -12.44 -0.33 2.96
C LEU A 43 -11.68 -1.65 2.84
N GLN A 44 -11.89 -2.41 1.77
CA GLN A 44 -11.15 -3.66 1.50
C GLN A 44 -9.65 -3.41 1.35
N VAL A 45 -9.27 -2.35 0.62
CA VAL A 45 -7.86 -1.95 0.43
C VAL A 45 -7.23 -1.51 1.76
N VAL A 46 -7.93 -0.68 2.54
CA VAL A 46 -7.44 -0.23 3.85
C VAL A 46 -7.26 -1.42 4.79
N ALA A 47 -8.24 -2.35 4.85
CA ALA A 47 -8.16 -3.55 5.68
C ALA A 47 -6.99 -4.47 5.28
N ALA A 48 -6.82 -4.74 3.97
CA ALA A 48 -5.70 -5.51 3.47
C ALA A 48 -4.35 -4.84 3.76
N SER A 49 -4.29 -3.51 3.68
CA SER A 49 -3.08 -2.74 4.01
C SER A 49 -2.76 -2.78 5.51
N ALA A 50 -3.78 -2.78 6.38
CA ALA A 50 -3.60 -2.94 7.82
C ALA A 50 -3.07 -4.34 8.17
N LEU A 51 -3.61 -5.40 7.58
CA LEU A 51 -3.10 -6.77 7.76
C LEU A 51 -1.65 -6.89 7.29
N LEU A 52 -1.33 -6.30 6.14
CA LEU A 52 0.04 -6.23 5.64
C LEU A 52 0.96 -5.50 6.63
N ALA A 53 0.53 -4.37 7.20
CA ALA A 53 1.30 -3.63 8.19
C ALA A 53 1.57 -4.48 9.44
N VAL A 54 0.57 -5.20 9.95
CA VAL A 54 0.72 -6.11 11.10
C VAL A 54 1.73 -7.23 10.78
N PHE A 55 1.66 -7.82 9.59
CA PHE A 55 2.62 -8.83 9.15
C PHE A 55 4.05 -8.29 9.13
N LEU A 56 4.27 -7.12 8.53
CA LEU A 56 5.60 -6.50 8.47
C LEU A 56 6.11 -6.06 9.85
N MET A 57 5.23 -5.61 10.74
CA MET A 57 5.57 -5.34 12.13
C MET A 57 6.06 -6.61 12.85
N ALA A 58 5.38 -7.75 12.64
CA ALA A 58 5.83 -9.03 13.19
C ALA A 58 7.17 -9.50 12.60
N VAL A 59 7.44 -9.24 11.32
CA VAL A 59 8.73 -9.55 10.69
C VAL A 59 9.85 -8.69 11.30
N THR A 60 9.62 -7.39 11.50
CA THR A 60 10.66 -6.51 12.06
C THR A 60 10.97 -6.78 13.53
N THR A 61 10.06 -7.41 14.29
CA THR A 61 10.35 -7.83 15.67
C THR A 61 11.23 -9.09 15.72
N GLN A 62 11.17 -9.93 14.68
CA GLN A 62 11.91 -11.19 14.62
C GLN A 62 13.26 -11.06 13.90
N VAL A 63 13.40 -10.08 13.00
CA VAL A 63 14.60 -9.87 12.19
C VAL A 63 15.33 -8.61 12.66
N ASN A 64 16.55 -8.79 13.17
CA ASN A 64 17.43 -7.66 13.46
C ASN A 64 18.08 -7.14 12.18
N TRP A 65 17.45 -6.15 11.54
CA TRP A 65 17.90 -5.57 10.27
C TRP A 65 19.26 -4.87 10.30
N LEU A 66 19.79 -4.56 11.49
CA LEU A 66 21.03 -3.83 11.68
C LEU A 66 22.24 -4.76 11.90
N ASP A 67 22.01 -6.02 12.24
CA ASP A 67 23.05 -6.96 12.66
C ASP A 67 23.32 -8.01 11.57
N PHE A 68 24.01 -7.56 10.52
CA PHE A 68 24.36 -8.39 9.35
C PHE A 68 25.85 -8.25 8.98
N ASP A 69 26.74 -8.33 9.97
CA ASP A 69 28.18 -8.20 9.79
C ASP A 69 28.72 -9.18 8.72
N GLY A 70 29.01 -8.64 7.52
CA GLY A 70 29.57 -9.37 6.38
C GLY A 70 28.61 -10.30 5.62
N ARG A 71 27.34 -10.41 6.00
CA ARG A 71 26.36 -11.34 5.38
C ARG A 71 25.30 -10.61 4.54
N ALA A 72 25.75 -9.83 3.56
CA ALA A 72 24.86 -9.07 2.68
C ALA A 72 23.86 -9.97 1.91
N LEU A 73 24.31 -11.14 1.43
CA LEU A 73 23.46 -12.09 0.72
C LEU A 73 22.32 -12.65 1.58
N SER A 74 22.56 -12.92 2.87
CA SER A 74 21.48 -13.38 3.75
C SER A 74 20.46 -12.29 4.04
N ARG A 75 20.91 -11.03 4.15
CA ARG A 75 20.01 -9.88 4.29
C ARG A 75 19.12 -9.70 3.06
N VAL A 76 19.70 -9.82 1.86
CA VAL A 76 18.94 -9.78 0.60
C VAL A 76 17.92 -10.92 0.55
N GLY A 77 18.33 -12.15 0.88
CA GLY A 77 17.41 -13.29 0.92
C GLY A 77 16.23 -13.09 1.87
N LEU A 78 16.48 -12.58 3.08
CA LEU A 78 15.43 -12.25 4.05
C LEU A 78 14.53 -11.11 3.59
N LEU A 79 15.08 -10.06 2.96
CA LEU A 79 14.29 -9.00 2.36
C LEU A 79 13.39 -9.54 1.25
N THR A 80 13.93 -10.34 0.33
CA THR A 80 13.16 -10.97 -0.76
C THR A 80 12.04 -11.83 -0.19
N LEU A 81 12.33 -12.66 0.82
CA LEU A 81 11.31 -13.49 1.47
C LEU A 81 10.22 -12.63 2.14
N SER A 82 10.61 -11.55 2.82
CA SER A 82 9.67 -10.62 3.46
C SER A 82 8.77 -9.93 2.43
N ILE A 83 9.32 -9.53 1.29
CA ILE A 83 8.56 -8.95 0.17
C ILE A 83 7.60 -9.97 -0.42
N LEU A 84 8.03 -11.21 -0.65
CA LEU A 84 7.15 -12.27 -1.17
C LEU A 84 6.03 -12.60 -0.19
N GLY A 85 6.32 -12.66 1.12
CA GLY A 85 5.32 -12.82 2.17
C GLY A 85 4.33 -11.65 2.20
N ALA A 86 4.82 -10.42 2.09
CA ALA A 86 3.98 -9.22 2.01
C ALA A 86 3.04 -9.25 0.80
N VAL A 87 3.55 -9.59 -0.39
CA VAL A 87 2.75 -9.77 -1.61
C VAL A 87 1.67 -10.81 -1.36
N LEU A 88 2.03 -11.97 -0.79
CA LEU A 88 1.07 -13.04 -0.51
C LEU A 88 -0.02 -12.59 0.47
N VAL A 89 0.35 -11.99 1.61
CA VAL A 89 -0.61 -11.50 2.62
C VAL A 89 -1.56 -10.47 2.02
N TYR A 90 -1.05 -9.53 1.23
CA TYR A 90 -1.87 -8.48 0.63
C TYR A 90 -2.87 -9.05 -0.39
N PHE A 91 -2.40 -9.85 -1.36
CA PHE A 91 -3.28 -10.42 -2.39
C PHE A 91 -4.27 -11.44 -1.82
N VAL A 92 -3.87 -12.26 -0.85
CA VAL A 92 -4.78 -13.18 -0.17
C VAL A 92 -5.84 -12.41 0.61
N SER A 93 -5.46 -11.34 1.32
CA SER A 93 -6.42 -10.49 2.05
C SER A 93 -7.43 -9.84 1.11
N LEU A 94 -6.99 -9.33 -0.04
CA LEU A 94 -7.89 -8.77 -1.06
C LEU A 94 -8.83 -9.84 -1.64
N LEU A 95 -8.29 -11.02 -1.99
CA LEU A 95 -9.09 -12.14 -2.49
C LEU A 95 -10.17 -12.57 -1.48
N LEU A 96 -9.80 -12.73 -0.21
CA LEU A 96 -10.72 -13.10 0.88
C LEU A 96 -11.78 -12.02 1.14
N SER A 97 -11.42 -10.75 0.96
CA SER A 97 -12.36 -9.64 1.11
C SER A 97 -13.45 -9.61 0.02
N GLY A 98 -13.35 -10.49 -0.98
CA GLY A 98 -14.31 -10.61 -2.08
C GLY A 98 -13.98 -9.70 -3.26
N LEU A 99 -12.74 -9.18 -3.35
CA LEU A 99 -12.29 -8.49 -4.55
C LEU A 99 -12.03 -9.50 -5.65
N ASN A 100 -12.88 -9.45 -6.66
CA ASN A 100 -12.80 -10.31 -7.83
C ASN A 100 -11.65 -9.81 -8.71
N LEU A 101 -10.40 -10.19 -8.42
CA LEU A 101 -9.21 -9.83 -9.21
C LEU A 101 -9.38 -10.16 -10.70
N ARG A 102 -10.24 -11.14 -11.03
CA ARG A 102 -10.62 -11.48 -12.41
C ARG A 102 -11.37 -10.37 -13.16
N GLN A 103 -12.09 -9.49 -12.48
CA GLN A 103 -12.73 -8.32 -13.13
C GLN A 103 -11.71 -7.26 -13.58
N PHE A 104 -10.51 -7.24 -12.99
CA PHE A 104 -9.43 -6.34 -13.41
C PHE A 104 -8.57 -6.92 -14.54
N VAL A 105 -8.45 -8.24 -14.63
CA VAL A 105 -7.64 -8.93 -15.65
C VAL A 105 -8.38 -9.08 -16.98
N ARG A 106 -9.72 -9.01 -16.98
CA ARG A 106 -10.53 -8.97 -18.20
C ARG A 106 -10.80 -7.52 -18.61
N LYS A 107 -9.91 -6.95 -19.42
CA LYS A 107 -10.21 -5.84 -20.33
C LYS A 107 -9.90 -6.28 -21.74
#